data_AF-A0A2K4IBT6-F1
#
_entry.id   AF-A0A2K4IBT6-F1
#
_cell.length_a   1.000
_cell.length_b   1.000
_cell.length_c   1.000
_cell.angle_alpha   90.00
_cell.angle_beta   90.00
_cell.angle_gamma   90.00
#
_symmetry.space_group_name_H-M   'P 1'
#
loop_
_entity.id
_entity.type
_entity.pdbx_description
1 polymer ?
#
loop_
_entity_poly.entity_id
_entity_poly.type
_entity_poly.pdbx_seq_one_letter_code
_entity_poly.pdbx_strand_id
1 'polypeptide(L)'
;MNLEVFEGASTAKEAVDAGKRARQQRFSLYADLHSPKGIRALFTHLPETECHSLANQITQAMQDRGGFPEFLAHKVEEAAGLPFGYLDQPYPYPELRASLYRAKRLKRMADARGEAAVEAVGKRNYAQLEQACLGLRGVSEAFYEKAVAKLKKLPRES
;
A
#
# COMPACT_ATOMS: atom_id res chain seq x y z
N MET A 1 16.01 -13.27 14.79
CA MET A 1 15.46 -14.33 13.92
C MET A 1 14.85 -15.39 14.83
N ASN A 2 13.54 -15.63 14.77
CA ASN A 2 12.89 -16.64 15.63
C ASN A 2 13.34 -18.04 15.19
N LEU A 3 14.13 -18.72 16.03
CA LEU A 3 14.57 -20.09 15.79
C LEU A 3 13.41 -21.10 15.87
N GLU A 4 12.33 -20.75 16.60
CA GLU A 4 11.07 -21.51 16.70
C GLU A 4 10.44 -21.83 15.34
N VAL A 5 10.66 -21.00 14.32
CA VAL A 5 10.13 -21.22 12.95
C VAL A 5 10.74 -22.46 12.29
N PHE A 6 11.90 -22.90 12.77
CA PHE A 6 12.69 -23.98 12.17
C PHE A 6 12.74 -25.24 13.03
N GLU A 7 12.15 -25.24 14.23
CA GLU A 7 12.22 -26.36 15.19
C GLU A 7 11.66 -27.70 14.65
N GLY A 8 10.82 -27.66 13.61
CA GLY A 8 10.28 -28.86 12.95
C GLY A 8 10.88 -29.21 11.58
N ALA A 9 11.87 -28.46 11.09
CA ALA A 9 12.47 -28.72 9.78
C ALA A 9 13.56 -29.78 9.85
N SER A 10 13.38 -30.91 9.16
CA SER A 10 14.36 -31.99 9.06
C SER A 10 15.31 -31.80 7.87
N THR A 11 14.94 -30.92 6.92
CA THR A 11 15.75 -30.59 5.74
C THR A 11 15.88 -29.09 5.51
N ALA A 12 16.94 -28.68 4.80
CA ALA A 12 17.14 -27.28 4.41
C ALA A 12 15.96 -26.73 3.57
N LYS A 13 15.31 -27.58 2.77
CA LYS A 13 14.14 -27.19 1.97
C LYS A 13 12.93 -26.90 2.87
N GLU A 14 12.67 -27.74 3.86
CA GLU A 14 11.62 -27.52 4.86
C GLU A 14 11.86 -26.26 5.68
N ALA A 15 13.11 -25.98 6.04
CA ALA A 15 13.48 -24.74 6.72
C ALA A 15 13.19 -23.50 5.86
N VAL A 16 13.51 -23.55 4.56
CA VAL A 16 13.19 -22.47 3.62
C VAL A 16 11.67 -22.28 3.49
N ASP A 17 10.90 -23.36 3.37
CA ASP A 17 9.45 -23.29 3.20
C ASP A 17 8.74 -22.85 4.50
N ALA A 18 9.24 -23.23 5.67
CA ALA A 18 8.80 -22.71 6.96
C ALA A 18 9.10 -21.21 7.08
N GLY A 19 10.29 -20.79 6.67
CA GLY A 19 10.69 -19.38 6.62
C GLY A 19 9.82 -18.53 5.67
N LYS A 20 9.37 -19.09 4.54
CA LYS A 20 8.41 -18.44 3.62
C LYS A 20 7.03 -18.31 4.26
N ARG A 21 6.52 -19.39 4.87
CA ARG A 21 5.22 -19.38 5.57
C ARG A 21 5.18 -18.36 6.70
N ALA A 22 6.22 -18.31 7.54
CA ALA A 22 6.32 -17.33 8.62
C ALA A 22 6.37 -15.88 8.10
N ARG A 23 7.03 -15.63 6.95
CA ARG A 23 6.99 -14.31 6.30
C ARG A 23 5.61 -13.95 5.79
N GLN A 24 4.92 -14.91 5.16
CA GLN A 24 3.55 -14.70 4.68
C GLN A 24 2.59 -14.41 5.83
N GLN A 25 2.70 -15.15 6.93
CA GLN A 25 1.88 -14.93 8.12
C GLN A 25 2.11 -13.55 8.73
N ARG A 26 3.37 -13.12 8.87
CA ARG A 26 3.70 -11.75 9.31
C ARG A 26 3.13 -10.68 8.37
N PHE A 27 3.18 -10.92 7.06
CA PHE A 27 2.59 -10.01 6.08
C PHE A 27 1.07 -9.88 6.23
N SER A 28 0.36 -11.01 6.39
CA SER A 28 -1.07 -11.02 6.65
C SER A 28 -1.41 -10.28 7.94
N LEU A 29 -0.67 -10.53 9.02
CA LEU A 29 -0.84 -9.82 10.30
C LEU A 29 -0.62 -8.32 10.13
N TYR A 30 0.42 -7.91 9.41
CA TYR A 30 0.67 -6.50 9.11
C TYR A 30 -0.53 -5.87 8.36
N ALA A 31 -1.06 -6.57 7.36
CA ALA A 31 -2.22 -6.11 6.59
C ALA A 31 -3.52 -6.03 7.43
N ASP A 32 -3.73 -6.95 8.37
CA ASP A 32 -4.91 -6.98 9.26
C ASP A 32 -4.82 -5.89 10.34
N LEU A 33 -3.62 -5.72 10.92
CA LEU A 33 -3.33 -4.60 11.81
C LEU A 33 -3.46 -3.26 11.07
N HIS A 34 -3.39 -3.30 9.72
CA HIS A 34 -3.73 -2.33 8.66
C HIS A 34 -4.84 -1.30 8.95
N SER A 35 -5.79 -1.71 9.79
CA SER A 35 -7.03 -0.94 9.95
C SER A 35 -7.65 -1.18 11.32
N PRO A 36 -8.34 -0.17 11.89
CA PRO A 36 -9.07 -0.34 13.15
C PRO A 36 -10.09 -1.48 13.12
N LYS A 37 -10.62 -1.81 11.94
CA LYS A 37 -11.54 -2.94 11.73
C LYS A 37 -10.81 -4.28 11.76
N GLY A 38 -9.67 -4.38 11.09
CA GLY A 38 -8.85 -5.60 11.05
C GLY A 38 -8.23 -5.90 12.42
N ILE A 39 -7.77 -4.88 13.15
CA ILE A 39 -7.34 -5.01 14.55
C ILE A 39 -8.45 -5.63 15.42
N ARG A 40 -9.68 -5.10 15.33
CA ARG A 40 -10.83 -5.66 16.09
C ARG A 40 -11.16 -7.08 15.68
N ALA A 41 -11.19 -7.38 14.37
CA ALA A 41 -11.47 -8.72 13.87
C ALA A 41 -10.42 -9.73 14.35
N LEU A 42 -9.14 -9.35 14.31
CA LEU A 42 -8.02 -10.14 14.81
C LEU A 42 -8.21 -10.48 16.29
N PHE A 43 -8.48 -9.49 17.14
CA PHE A 43 -8.70 -9.72 18.56
C PHE A 43 -10.00 -10.46 18.90
N THR A 44 -11.02 -10.43 18.03
CA THR A 44 -12.30 -11.11 18.27
C THR A 44 -12.22 -12.62 18.00
N HIS A 45 -11.33 -13.04 17.10
CA HIS A 45 -11.23 -14.43 16.65
C HIS A 45 -9.98 -15.16 17.13
N LEU A 46 -9.12 -14.52 17.91
CA LEU A 46 -7.90 -15.12 18.42
C LEU A 46 -8.17 -15.97 19.69
N PRO A 47 -7.79 -17.26 19.71
CA PRO A 47 -7.77 -18.04 20.94
C PRO A 47 -6.74 -17.50 21.94
N GLU A 48 -7.09 -17.41 23.23
CA GLU A 48 -6.18 -16.92 24.28
C GLU A 48 -4.84 -17.67 24.34
N THR A 49 -4.84 -18.95 23.99
CA THR A 49 -3.65 -19.81 23.98
C THR A 49 -2.62 -19.41 22.92
N GLU A 50 -3.04 -18.75 21.84
CA GLU A 50 -2.15 -18.34 20.75
C GLU A 50 -1.68 -16.88 20.88
N CYS A 51 -2.30 -16.11 21.79
CA CYS A 51 -2.01 -14.69 22.00
C CYS A 51 -0.53 -14.41 22.29
N HIS A 52 0.16 -15.27 23.06
CA HIS A 52 1.57 -15.04 23.39
C HIS A 52 2.51 -15.23 22.19
N SER A 53 2.29 -16.26 21.36
CA SER A 53 3.08 -16.50 20.14
C SER A 53 2.82 -15.41 19.10
N LEU A 54 1.54 -15.04 18.92
CA LEU A 54 1.13 -13.97 18.01
C LEU A 54 1.57 -12.60 18.49
N ALA A 55 1.62 -12.32 19.80
CA ALA A 55 2.07 -11.03 20.33
C ALA A 55 3.50 -10.67 19.91
N ASN A 56 4.42 -11.63 19.88
CA ASN A 56 5.78 -11.41 19.39
C ASN A 56 5.81 -11.11 17.88
N GLN A 57 4.99 -11.80 17.10
CA GLN A 57 4.90 -11.60 15.66
C GLN A 57 4.23 -10.25 15.31
N ILE A 58 3.19 -9.87 16.05
CA ILE A 58 2.50 -8.58 16.00
C ILE A 58 3.47 -7.46 16.37
N THR A 59 4.21 -7.63 17.46
CA THR A 59 5.22 -6.65 17.91
C THR A 59 6.30 -6.46 16.87
N GLN A 60 6.83 -7.53 16.26
CA GLN A 60 7.81 -7.42 15.18
C GLN A 60 7.23 -6.76 13.92
N ALA A 61 6.01 -7.11 13.53
CA ALA A 61 5.31 -6.45 12.42
C ALA A 61 5.09 -4.96 12.67
N MET A 62 4.97 -4.53 13.93
CA MET A 62 4.82 -3.13 14.33
C MET A 62 6.15 -2.39 14.59
N GLN A 63 7.21 -3.11 14.98
CA GLN A 63 8.49 -2.52 15.44
C GLN A 63 9.57 -2.41 14.37
N ASP A 64 9.47 -3.10 13.23
CA ASP A 64 10.46 -2.98 12.16
C ASP A 64 10.43 -1.55 11.59
N ARG A 65 11.30 -0.69 12.15
CA ARG A 65 11.53 0.72 11.80
C ARG A 65 12.00 0.92 10.35
N GLY A 66 12.25 -0.15 9.62
CA GLY A 66 12.38 -0.13 8.17
C GLY A 66 11.31 -1.03 7.60
N GLY A 67 10.11 -0.48 7.41
CA GLY A 67 9.05 -1.15 6.63
C GLY A 67 9.61 -1.74 5.32
N PHE A 68 8.83 -2.60 4.67
CA PHE A 68 9.22 -3.22 3.40
C PHE A 68 10.06 -2.25 2.56
N PRO A 69 11.31 -2.58 2.16
CA PRO A 69 12.13 -1.65 1.38
C PRO A 69 11.28 -1.10 0.24
N GLU A 70 11.24 0.22 0.03
CA GLU A 70 10.28 0.92 -0.86
C GLU A 70 10.03 0.17 -2.19
N PHE A 71 11.10 -0.31 -2.83
CA PHE A 71 11.00 -1.11 -4.07
C PHE A 71 10.24 -2.45 -3.90
N LEU A 72 10.45 -3.16 -2.79
CA LEU A 72 9.75 -4.39 -2.44
C LEU A 72 8.32 -4.11 -1.98
N ALA A 73 8.10 -3.03 -1.22
CA ALA A 73 6.75 -2.59 -0.84
C ALA A 73 5.88 -2.43 -2.09
N HIS A 74 6.39 -1.71 -3.10
CA HIS A 74 5.66 -1.49 -4.34
C HIS A 74 5.41 -2.76 -5.17
N LYS A 75 6.39 -3.67 -5.24
CA LYS A 75 6.19 -4.95 -5.95
C LYS A 75 5.15 -5.82 -5.25
N VAL A 76 5.13 -5.80 -3.92
CA VAL A 76 4.16 -6.57 -3.12
C VAL A 76 2.79 -5.91 -3.19
N GLU A 77 2.69 -4.58 -3.15
CA GLU A 77 1.45 -3.85 -3.35
C GLU A 77 0.82 -4.17 -4.71
N GLU A 78 1.63 -4.13 -5.77
CA GLU A 78 1.19 -4.46 -7.13
C GLU A 78 0.74 -5.93 -7.24
N ALA A 79 1.52 -6.88 -6.71
CA ALA A 79 1.19 -8.31 -6.75
C ALA A 79 -0.05 -8.68 -5.92
N ALA A 80 -0.27 -7.99 -4.80
CA ALA A 80 -1.39 -8.22 -3.90
C ALA A 80 -2.64 -7.37 -4.24
N GLY A 81 -2.57 -6.49 -5.25
CA GLY A 81 -3.64 -5.55 -5.58
C GLY A 81 -3.90 -4.54 -4.47
N LEU A 82 -2.92 -4.26 -3.62
CA LEU A 82 -3.01 -3.27 -2.56
C LEU A 82 -2.79 -1.87 -3.13
N PRO A 83 -3.39 -0.83 -2.52
CA PRO A 83 -3.13 0.53 -2.93
C PRO A 83 -1.64 0.91 -2.79
N PHE A 84 -1.16 1.77 -3.67
CA PHE A 84 0.21 2.30 -3.63
C PHE A 84 0.51 3.02 -2.31
N GLY A 85 1.63 2.69 -1.66
CA GLY A 85 2.05 3.27 -0.38
C GLY A 85 1.28 2.74 0.83
N TYR A 86 0.55 1.64 0.67
CA TYR A 86 -0.12 0.92 1.76
C TYR A 86 0.88 0.27 2.72
N LEU A 87 2.03 -0.22 2.22
CA LEU A 87 3.06 -0.89 3.02
C LEU A 87 4.20 0.04 3.46
N ASP A 88 4.25 1.24 2.88
CA ASP A 88 5.38 2.18 3.01
C ASP A 88 5.17 3.22 4.13
N GLN A 89 3.96 3.32 4.67
CA GLN A 89 3.61 4.34 5.67
C GLN A 89 3.63 3.74 7.09
N PRO A 90 4.20 4.44 8.09
CA PRO A 90 4.07 4.08 9.51
C PRO A 90 2.64 4.32 10.07
N TYR A 91 1.63 4.25 9.19
CA TYR A 91 0.27 4.82 9.24
C TYR A 91 0.17 6.34 9.09
N PRO A 92 -0.96 6.89 8.57
CA PRO A 92 -2.27 6.24 8.46
C PRO A 92 -3.00 6.36 7.08
N TYR A 93 -4.17 5.73 7.02
CA TYR A 93 -5.22 5.89 6.00
C TYR A 93 -5.44 7.35 5.44
N PRO A 94 -5.19 8.46 6.17
CA PRO A 94 -5.33 9.84 5.69
C PRO A 94 -4.46 10.25 4.49
N GLU A 95 -3.17 9.92 4.41
CA GLU A 95 -2.30 10.34 3.30
C GLU A 95 -2.65 9.57 2.03
N LEU A 96 -2.98 8.28 2.17
CA LEU A 96 -3.51 7.47 1.08
C LEU A 96 -4.85 8.02 0.60
N ARG A 97 -5.75 8.37 1.53
CA ARG A 97 -6.99 9.08 1.22
C ARG A 97 -6.71 10.40 0.52
N ALA A 98 -5.77 11.20 1.00
CA ALA A 98 -5.42 12.49 0.43
C ALA A 98 -4.87 12.34 -0.99
N SER A 99 -4.02 11.33 -1.22
CA SER A 99 -3.51 10.95 -2.54
C SER A 99 -4.67 10.57 -3.48
N LEU A 100 -5.58 9.70 -3.05
CA LEU A 100 -6.77 9.31 -3.81
C LEU A 100 -7.71 10.49 -4.09
N TYR A 101 -7.93 11.36 -3.11
CA TYR A 101 -8.74 12.57 -3.28
C TYR A 101 -8.10 13.53 -4.27
N ARG A 102 -6.78 13.72 -4.20
CA ARG A 102 -6.00 14.52 -5.17
C ARG A 102 -6.12 13.91 -6.57
N ALA A 103 -5.96 12.60 -6.72
CA ALA A 103 -6.13 11.90 -7.99
C ALA A 103 -7.54 12.10 -8.58
N LYS A 104 -8.60 11.83 -7.79
CA LYS A 104 -9.99 12.00 -8.24
C LYS A 104 -10.33 13.43 -8.63
N ARG A 105 -9.87 14.42 -7.84
CA ARG A 105 -10.06 15.85 -8.16
C ARG A 105 -9.36 16.22 -9.45
N LEU A 106 -8.11 15.79 -9.60
CA LEU A 106 -7.30 16.07 -10.77
C LEU A 106 -7.87 15.40 -12.03
N LYS A 107 -8.37 14.17 -11.93
CA LYS A 107 -9.04 13.46 -13.04
C LYS A 107 -10.30 14.18 -13.49
N ARG A 108 -11.19 14.58 -12.57
CA ARG A 108 -12.37 15.41 -12.92
C ARG A 108 -12.00 16.71 -13.63
N MET A 109 -10.92 17.36 -13.19
CA MET A 109 -10.42 18.54 -13.88
C MET A 109 -9.93 18.19 -15.28
N ALA A 110 -9.17 17.12 -15.44
CA ALA A 110 -8.63 16.69 -16.72
C ALA A 110 -9.73 16.27 -17.71
N ASP A 111 -10.73 15.51 -17.25
CA ASP A 111 -11.84 15.02 -18.07
C ASP A 111 -12.60 16.16 -18.75
N ALA A 112 -12.82 17.25 -18.03
CA ALA A 112 -13.49 18.43 -18.57
C ALA A 112 -12.63 19.26 -19.55
N ARG A 113 -11.45 18.77 -19.98
CA ARG A 113 -10.61 19.35 -21.06
C ARG A 113 -10.17 18.27 -22.07
N GLY A 114 -10.70 17.05 -21.95
CA GLY A 114 -10.40 15.89 -22.79
C GLY A 114 -8.95 15.75 -23.23
N GLU A 115 -8.72 15.69 -24.54
CA GLU A 115 -7.41 15.34 -25.10
C GLU A 115 -6.33 16.39 -24.78
N ALA A 116 -6.71 17.66 -24.68
CA ALA A 116 -5.79 18.74 -24.34
C ALA A 116 -5.19 18.55 -22.92
N ALA A 117 -5.91 17.91 -22.00
CA ALA A 117 -5.39 17.56 -20.69
C ALA A 117 -4.27 16.51 -20.76
N VAL A 118 -4.40 15.54 -21.67
CA VAL A 118 -3.42 14.45 -21.85
C VAL A 118 -2.09 15.02 -22.33
N GLU A 119 -2.12 15.93 -23.30
CA GLU A 119 -0.90 16.59 -23.78
C GLU A 119 -0.26 17.48 -22.72
N ALA A 120 -1.04 18.31 -22.03
CA ALA A 120 -0.50 19.25 -21.06
C ALA A 120 0.15 18.54 -19.85
N VAL A 121 -0.53 17.54 -19.29
CA VAL A 121 -0.01 16.75 -18.17
C VAL A 121 1.15 15.84 -18.63
N GLY A 122 1.08 15.38 -19.87
CA GLY A 122 2.00 14.45 -20.51
C GLY A 122 1.52 13.01 -20.37
N LYS A 123 1.58 12.23 -21.46
CA LYS A 123 1.01 10.87 -21.56
C LYS A 123 1.38 9.95 -20.39
N ARG A 124 2.65 9.93 -19.98
CA ARG A 124 3.13 9.11 -18.84
C ARG A 124 2.50 9.51 -17.51
N ASN A 125 2.42 10.81 -17.24
CA ASN A 125 1.84 11.34 -16.01
C ASN A 125 0.32 11.19 -16.00
N TYR A 126 -0.31 11.26 -17.18
CA TYR A 126 -1.73 11.02 -17.32
C TYR A 126 -2.07 9.54 -17.06
N ALA A 127 -1.29 8.61 -17.58
CA ALA A 127 -1.42 7.18 -17.25
C ALA A 127 -1.22 6.91 -15.74
N GLN A 128 -0.26 7.58 -15.10
CA GLN A 128 -0.10 7.51 -13.64
C GLN A 128 -1.34 8.04 -12.90
N LEU A 129 -1.96 9.13 -13.37
CA LEU A 129 -3.19 9.67 -12.81
C LEU A 129 -4.37 8.69 -12.93
N GLU A 130 -4.50 8.01 -14.07
CA GLU A 130 -5.52 6.98 -14.26
C GLU A 130 -5.33 5.81 -13.30
N GLN A 131 -4.11 5.30 -13.18
CA GLN A 131 -3.75 4.27 -12.21
C GLN A 131 -3.97 4.74 -10.77
N ALA A 132 -3.70 6.01 -10.47
CA ALA A 132 -3.92 6.57 -9.14
C ALA A 132 -5.40 6.69 -8.77
N CYS A 133 -6.30 6.89 -9.74
CA CYS A 133 -7.74 6.85 -9.49
C CYS A 133 -8.23 5.47 -9.09
N LEU A 134 -7.52 4.42 -9.54
CA LEU A 134 -7.74 3.01 -9.16
C LEU A 134 -6.99 2.61 -7.89
N GLY A 135 -6.21 3.53 -7.30
CA GLY A 135 -5.37 3.26 -6.13
C GLY A 135 -4.06 2.52 -6.42
N LEU A 136 -3.77 2.20 -7.69
CA LEU A 136 -2.56 1.47 -8.09
C LEU A 136 -1.30 2.35 -8.08
N ARG A 137 -1.45 3.68 -8.01
CA ARG A 137 -0.37 4.65 -7.94
C ARG A 137 -0.72 5.79 -6.98
N GLY A 138 0.31 6.43 -6.43
CA GLY A 138 0.17 7.63 -5.64
C GLY A 138 0.15 8.88 -6.53
N VAL A 139 -0.65 9.86 -6.12
CA VAL A 139 -0.45 11.25 -6.51
C VAL A 139 0.24 11.92 -5.32
N SER A 140 1.37 12.59 -5.54
CA SER A 140 2.00 13.45 -4.53
C SER A 140 1.39 14.86 -4.56
N GLU A 141 1.61 15.64 -3.51
CA GLU A 141 1.11 17.03 -3.47
C GLU A 141 1.76 17.88 -4.57
N ALA A 142 3.08 17.76 -4.72
CA ALA A 142 3.83 18.43 -5.78
C ALA A 142 3.36 18.03 -7.20
N PHE A 143 3.02 16.75 -7.42
CA PHE A 143 2.45 16.31 -8.70
C PHE A 143 1.09 16.98 -8.94
N TYR A 144 0.22 16.96 -7.92
CA TYR A 144 -1.10 17.55 -7.99
C TYR A 144 -1.05 19.04 -8.34
N GLU A 145 -0.22 19.83 -7.63
CA GLU A 145 -0.09 21.26 -7.86
C GLU A 145 0.41 21.59 -9.27
N LYS A 146 1.45 20.89 -9.73
CA LYS A 146 1.99 21.05 -11.08
C LYS A 146 0.95 20.75 -12.14
N ALA A 147 0.21 19.65 -11.99
CA ALA A 147 -0.83 19.26 -12.94
C ALA A 147 -2.01 20.25 -12.94
N VAL A 148 -2.47 20.71 -11.77
CA VAL A 148 -3.51 21.74 -11.65
C VAL A 148 -3.09 23.03 -12.36
N ALA A 149 -1.86 23.50 -12.17
CA ALA A 149 -1.36 24.71 -12.79
C ALA A 149 -1.37 24.64 -14.32
N LYS A 150 -1.12 23.46 -14.89
CA LYS A 150 -1.21 23.23 -16.34
C LYS A 150 -2.66 23.16 -16.81
N LEU A 151 -3.51 22.37 -16.14
CA LEU A 151 -4.91 22.16 -16.51
C LEU A 151 -5.78 23.42 -16.41
N LYS A 152 -5.42 24.36 -15.51
CA LYS A 152 -6.12 25.66 -15.40
C LYS A 152 -5.91 26.58 -16.59
N LYS A 153 -4.85 26.39 -17.38
CA LYS A 153 -4.55 27.20 -18.58
C LYS A 153 -5.32 26.73 -19.82
N LEU A 154 -5.96 25.57 -19.74
CA LEU A 154 -6.66 24.97 -20.86
C LEU A 154 -8.14 25.39 -20.89
N PRO A 155 -8.72 25.58 -22.08
CA PRO A 155 -10.16 25.75 -22.23
C PRO A 155 -10.88 24.48 -21.80
N ARG A 156 -12.14 24.62 -21.34
CA ARG A 156 -13.00 23.45 -21.09
C ARG A 156 -13.52 22.91 -22.41
N GLU A 157 -13.63 21.60 -22.51
CA GLU A 157 -14.45 21.01 -23.57
C GLU A 157 -15.92 21.38 -23.32
N SER A 158 -16.60 21.79 -24.38
CA SER A 158 -17.97 22.33 -24.34
C SER A 158 -19.01 21.23 -24.14
#